data_AF-A0A3D0P1N9-F1
#
_entry.id   AF-A0A3D0P1N9-F1
#
_cell.length_a   1.000
_cell.length_b   1.000
_cell.length_c   1.000
_cell.angle_alpha   90.00
_cell.angle_beta   90.00
_cell.angle_gamma   90.00
#
_symmetry.space_group_name_H-M   'P 1'
#
loop_
_entity.id
_entity.type
_entity.pdbx_description
1 polymer ?
#
loop_
_entity_poly.entity_id
_entity_poly.type
_entity_poly.pdbx_seq_one_letter_code
_entity_poly.pdbx_strand_id
1 'polypeptide(L)'
;MTPKIFSKFAVVVLIFLLAVSAFADTIRLKDGSIIKGKITGFSGGRFTIVIGEGSRQRTLYYSADEVESIEFDPPGTLPAANTASRNVPSVRVDDNIPPTRETRPATPRVITTETVADNRPPAPQTQSTPRPTTIQQASTNRPPSSSAQPIELNIKVLADSTANGWTHSGWVVKKGQRIRITGSGQVSLGGGRTTGPAGREDIEDAEKLMRAVATGALIAVIGDDNNDFIYIGATREFTAQRDGALFLGLNEGNLDDNSGTFDVKVEILP
;
A
#
# COMPACT_ATOMS: atom_id res chain seq x y z
N MET A 1 32.01 44.43 44.91
CA MET A 1 32.81 43.91 43.78
C MET A 1 32.12 42.67 43.21
N THR A 2 31.36 42.82 42.13
CA THR A 2 31.05 41.76 41.14
C THR A 2 32.31 41.46 40.29
N PRO A 3 32.43 40.33 39.54
CA PRO A 3 31.35 39.52 38.92
C PRO A 3 31.41 38.01 39.27
N LYS A 4 30.30 37.25 39.28
CA LYS A 4 29.28 36.98 38.24
C LYS A 4 29.83 36.39 36.95
N ILE A 5 30.46 35.20 36.94
CA ILE A 5 30.75 34.50 35.66
C ILE A 5 30.53 32.98 35.70
N PHE A 6 30.53 32.31 36.85
CA PHE A 6 30.53 30.83 36.85
C PHE A 6 29.18 30.13 36.63
N SER A 7 28.05 30.86 36.63
CA SER A 7 26.71 30.26 36.55
C SER A 7 26.11 30.21 35.12
N LYS A 8 26.76 30.80 34.12
CA LYS A 8 26.18 30.89 32.75
C LYS A 8 26.76 29.90 31.74
N PHE A 9 27.90 29.27 32.02
CA PHE A 9 28.51 28.32 31.08
C PHE A 9 27.91 26.91 31.14
N ALA A 10 27.39 26.47 32.29
CA ALA A 10 26.70 25.18 32.39
C ALA A 10 25.35 25.17 31.65
N VAL A 11 24.69 26.33 31.52
CA VAL A 11 23.40 26.45 30.82
C VAL A 11 23.60 26.54 29.30
N VAL A 12 24.70 27.12 28.82
CA VAL A 12 24.95 27.23 27.37
C VAL A 12 25.40 25.89 26.76
N VAL A 13 26.14 25.05 27.48
CA VAL A 13 26.46 23.69 27.01
C VAL A 13 25.25 22.74 27.11
N LEU A 14 24.35 22.95 28.08
CA LEU A 14 23.11 22.17 28.20
C LEU A 14 22.05 22.56 27.16
N ILE A 15 22.07 23.81 26.66
CA ILE A 15 21.19 24.24 25.55
C ILE A 15 21.76 23.82 24.18
N PHE A 16 23.08 23.60 24.06
CA PHE A 16 23.70 23.13 22.81
C PHE A 16 23.72 21.60 22.63
N LEU A 17 23.37 20.82 23.67
CA LEU A 17 23.19 19.36 23.60
C LEU A 17 21.75 18.93 23.28
N LEU A 18 20.86 19.88 22.98
CA LEU A 18 19.44 19.65 22.68
C LEU A 18 19.04 20.11 21.28
N ALA A 19 19.99 20.05 20.34
CA ALA A 19 19.73 20.16 18.91
C ALA A 19 20.15 18.86 18.21
N VAL A 20 19.69 17.70 18.72
CA VAL A 20 19.57 16.52 17.86
C VAL A 20 18.40 16.82 16.95
N SER A 21 18.71 17.11 15.69
CA SER A 21 17.75 17.26 14.61
C SER A 21 16.86 16.02 14.60
N ALA A 22 15.65 16.16 15.14
CA ALA A 22 14.60 15.15 15.04
C ALA A 22 14.12 15.15 13.59
N PHE A 23 14.84 14.44 12.73
CA PHE A 23 14.37 14.11 11.38
C PHE A 23 13.16 13.20 11.56
N ALA A 24 11.98 13.79 11.43
CA ALA A 24 10.72 13.11 11.64
C ALA A 24 9.83 13.46 10.46
N ASP A 25 9.46 12.43 9.67
CA ASP A 25 8.49 12.59 8.60
C ASP A 25 7.18 13.11 9.20
N THR A 26 6.51 14.00 8.46
CA THR A 26 5.24 14.57 8.87
C THR A 26 4.11 13.85 8.13
N ILE A 27 3.21 13.25 8.89
CA ILE A 27 2.06 12.50 8.38
C ILE A 27 0.81 13.27 8.78
N ARG A 28 -0.03 13.59 7.79
CA ARG A 28 -1.35 14.19 7.99
C ARG A 28 -2.39 13.10 7.81
N LEU A 29 -3.28 12.95 8.78
CA LEU A 29 -4.40 12.03 8.72
C LEU A 29 -5.66 12.74 8.24
N LYS A 30 -6.62 11.99 7.72
CA LYS A 30 -7.88 12.53 7.19
C LYS A 30 -8.78 13.19 8.24
N ASP A 31 -8.57 12.89 9.52
CA ASP A 31 -9.23 13.57 10.64
C ASP A 31 -8.61 14.95 10.95
N GLY A 32 -7.58 15.35 10.21
CA GLY A 32 -6.83 16.59 10.38
C GLY A 32 -5.72 16.52 11.42
N SER A 33 -5.51 15.38 12.08
CA SER A 33 -4.41 15.19 13.02
C SER A 33 -3.06 15.09 12.29
N ILE A 34 -2.01 15.53 12.98
CA ILE A 34 -0.65 15.58 12.43
C ILE A 34 0.28 14.81 13.34
N ILE A 35 1.05 13.90 12.75
CA ILE A 35 1.97 13.02 13.44
C ILE A 35 3.36 13.28 12.91
N LYS A 36 4.32 13.38 13.82
CA LYS A 36 5.73 13.48 13.48
C LYS A 36 6.45 12.23 13.94
N GLY A 37 7.06 11.51 13.02
CA GLY A 37 7.80 10.29 13.30
C GLY A 37 8.51 9.77 12.07
N LYS A 38 9.47 8.89 12.26
CA LYS A 38 10.15 8.23 11.15
C LYS A 38 9.28 7.11 10.63
N ILE A 39 8.97 7.12 9.33
CA ILE A 39 8.32 5.98 8.69
C ILE A 39 9.39 4.90 8.51
N THR A 40 9.21 3.76 9.15
CA THR A 40 10.18 2.64 9.10
C THR A 40 9.74 1.52 8.18
N GLY A 41 8.47 1.50 7.78
CA GLY A 41 7.98 0.52 6.83
C GLY A 41 6.55 0.78 6.40
N PHE A 42 6.16 0.10 5.34
CA PHE A 42 4.78 -0.01 4.89
C PHE A 42 4.53 -1.47 4.58
N SER A 43 3.59 -2.09 5.30
CA SER A 43 3.24 -3.49 5.13
C SER A 43 1.78 -3.68 5.46
N GLY A 44 1.07 -4.39 4.61
CA GLY A 44 -0.31 -4.72 4.89
C GLY A 44 -1.27 -3.53 4.92
N GLY A 45 -1.05 -2.56 4.04
CA GLY A 45 -1.86 -1.35 4.01
C GLY A 45 -1.64 -0.41 5.20
N ARG A 46 -0.67 -0.70 6.09
CA ARG A 46 -0.36 0.16 7.24
C ARG A 46 1.06 0.69 7.17
N PHE A 47 1.22 1.95 7.52
CA PHE A 47 2.50 2.58 7.79
C PHE A 47 2.93 2.25 9.22
N THR A 48 4.17 1.80 9.37
CA THR A 48 4.84 1.64 10.67
C THR A 48 5.65 2.90 10.93
N ILE A 49 5.31 3.61 12.00
CA ILE A 49 5.88 4.92 12.32
C ILE A 49 6.50 4.89 13.70
N VAL A 50 7.75 5.30 13.78
CA VAL A 50 8.50 5.36 15.03
C VAL A 50 8.58 6.81 15.50
N ILE A 51 8.17 7.07 16.73
CA ILE A 51 8.17 8.40 17.35
C ILE A 51 9.04 8.38 18.60
N GLY A 52 9.84 9.43 18.77
CA GLY A 52 10.75 9.58 19.91
C GLY A 52 12.03 8.76 19.75
N GLU A 53 12.92 8.88 20.72
CA GLU A 53 14.25 8.27 20.72
C GLU A 53 14.52 7.56 22.06
N GLY A 54 15.29 6.47 22.01
CA GLY A 54 15.71 5.72 23.20
C GLY A 54 14.53 5.14 23.98
N SER A 55 14.53 5.33 25.31
CA SER A 55 13.52 4.76 26.21
C SER A 55 12.11 5.33 26.05
N ARG A 56 11.92 6.37 25.25
CA ARG A 56 10.62 6.99 24.96
C ARG A 56 10.12 6.70 23.55
N GLN A 57 10.78 5.78 22.84
CA GLN A 57 10.40 5.36 21.50
C GLN A 57 9.03 4.66 21.53
N ARG A 58 8.13 5.05 20.63
CA ARG A 58 6.81 4.43 20.43
C ARG A 58 6.63 4.10 18.96
N THR A 59 6.04 2.93 18.69
CA THR A 59 5.66 2.52 17.34
C THR A 59 4.16 2.70 17.17
N LEU A 60 3.76 3.44 16.13
CA LEU A 60 2.37 3.64 15.74
C LEU A 60 2.10 3.00 14.38
N TYR A 61 0.84 2.59 14.18
CA TYR A 61 0.39 1.93 12.96
C TYR A 61 -0.84 2.63 12.40
N TYR A 62 -0.71 3.25 11.23
CA TYR A 62 -1.82 3.91 10.55
C TYR A 62 -2.11 3.26 9.22
N SER A 63 -3.39 3.02 8.96
CA SER A 63 -3.81 2.45 7.68
C SER A 63 -3.71 3.51 6.58
N ALA A 64 -3.40 3.09 5.36
CA ALA A 64 -3.22 3.99 4.21
C ALA A 64 -4.50 4.77 3.87
N ASP A 65 -5.67 4.23 4.23
CA ASP A 65 -6.96 4.89 4.10
C ASP A 65 -7.21 5.94 5.20
N GLU A 66 -6.47 5.94 6.29
CA GLU A 66 -6.51 6.99 7.33
C GLU A 66 -5.54 8.13 7.01
N VAL A 67 -4.53 7.88 6.18
CA VAL A 67 -3.51 8.86 5.79
C VAL A 67 -4.02 9.75 4.66
N GLU A 68 -3.90 11.06 4.85
CA GLU A 68 -4.18 12.08 3.83
C GLU A 68 -2.93 12.41 3.02
N SER A 69 -1.79 12.65 3.70
CA SER A 69 -0.53 12.97 3.03
C SER A 69 0.69 12.69 3.93
N ILE A 70 1.85 12.53 3.28
CA ILE A 70 3.14 12.28 3.93
C ILE A 70 4.17 13.26 3.35
N GLU A 71 4.90 13.95 4.21
CA GLU A 71 6.03 14.81 3.88
C GLU A 71 7.30 14.20 4.48
N PHE A 72 8.19 13.73 3.60
CA PHE A 72 9.47 13.16 3.99
C PHE A 72 10.50 14.25 4.15
N ASP A 73 11.16 14.30 5.30
CA ASP A 73 12.28 15.22 5.49
C ASP A 73 13.50 14.67 4.73
N PRO A 74 14.19 15.48 3.89
CA PRO A 74 15.38 15.03 3.21
C PRO A 74 16.47 14.67 4.23
N PRO A 75 17.24 13.59 4.02
CA PRO A 75 18.37 13.30 4.88
C PRO A 75 19.34 14.48 4.79
N GLY A 76 19.63 15.09 5.93
CA GLY A 76 20.59 16.19 6.01
C GLY A 76 21.92 15.81 5.36
N THR A 77 22.44 16.69 4.51
CA THR A 77 23.78 16.59 3.91
C THR A 77 24.78 16.22 5.00
N LEU A 78 25.49 15.11 4.81
CA LEU A 78 26.53 14.66 5.72
C LEU A 78 27.49 15.81 6.04
N PRO A 79 27.90 16.01 7.30
CA PRO A 79 28.97 16.95 7.61
C PRO A 79 30.23 16.48 6.86
N ALA A 80 30.83 17.40 6.09
CA ALA A 80 32.08 17.15 5.39
C ALA A 80 33.12 16.61 6.38
N ALA A 81 33.48 15.34 6.22
CA ALA A 81 34.59 14.76 6.95
C ALA A 81 35.86 15.49 6.51
N ASN A 82 36.53 16.11 7.48
CA ASN A 82 37.89 16.64 7.36
C ASN A 82 38.80 15.56 6.77
N THR A 83 39.05 15.65 5.46
CA THR A 83 40.10 14.88 4.82
C THR A 83 41.25 15.83 4.59
N ALA A 84 42.36 15.54 5.29
CA ALA A 84 43.57 16.33 5.29
C ALA A 84 44.10 16.60 3.87
N SER A 85 44.67 17.80 3.76
CA SER A 85 45.41 18.37 2.64
C SER A 85 46.21 17.36 1.81
N ARG A 86 45.93 17.34 0.50
CA ARG A 86 46.91 16.96 -0.53
C ARG A 86 46.75 17.90 -1.72
N ASN A 87 47.69 18.83 -1.84
CA ASN A 87 47.91 19.74 -2.98
C ASN A 87 47.88 19.02 -4.33
N VAL A 88 47.03 19.46 -5.28
CA VAL A 88 47.36 19.78 -6.70
C VAL A 88 46.20 20.61 -7.32
N PRO A 89 46.34 21.35 -8.45
CA PRO A 89 46.00 22.76 -8.55
C PRO A 89 44.67 23.04 -9.29
N SER A 90 44.18 24.26 -9.08
CA SER A 90 42.97 24.86 -9.63
C SER A 90 43.00 25.09 -11.14
N VAL A 91 41.94 24.67 -11.83
CA VAL A 91 41.51 25.24 -13.11
C VAL A 91 40.31 26.13 -12.82
N ARG A 92 40.49 27.44 -13.06
CA ARG A 92 39.44 28.45 -13.01
C ARG A 92 38.65 28.43 -14.32
N VAL A 93 37.33 28.46 -14.22
CA VAL A 93 36.47 29.07 -15.24
C VAL A 93 35.42 29.88 -14.49
N ASP A 94 35.62 31.19 -14.47
CA ASP A 94 34.55 32.17 -14.23
C ASP A 94 33.65 32.20 -15.48
N ASP A 95 32.33 32.30 -15.30
CA ASP A 95 31.56 33.45 -15.82
C ASP A 95 30.03 33.31 -15.58
N ASN A 96 29.51 34.27 -14.80
CA ASN A 96 28.25 35.03 -14.91
C ASN A 96 26.92 34.37 -15.31
N ILE A 97 25.86 34.59 -14.48
CA ILE A 97 24.54 35.18 -14.86
C ILE A 97 23.74 35.59 -13.56
N PRO A 98 22.95 36.70 -13.56
CA PRO A 98 22.37 37.36 -12.37
C PRO A 98 20.98 36.85 -11.91
N PRO A 99 20.42 37.30 -10.76
CA PRO A 99 19.35 36.62 -10.03
C PRO A 99 17.93 37.11 -10.35
N THR A 100 16.90 36.27 -10.16
CA THR A 100 15.51 36.77 -10.07
C THR A 100 14.57 35.86 -9.25
N ARG A 101 14.21 36.39 -8.08
CA ARG A 101 12.88 36.52 -7.43
C ARG A 101 11.88 35.34 -7.34
N GLU A 102 11.43 35.15 -6.10
CA GLU A 102 10.34 34.35 -5.53
C GLU A 102 9.00 34.35 -6.32
N THR A 103 8.27 33.22 -6.31
CA THR A 103 6.86 33.11 -5.85
C THR A 103 6.35 31.65 -5.86
N ARG A 104 5.57 31.31 -4.82
CA ARG A 104 4.91 30.01 -4.52
C ARG A 104 3.53 29.90 -5.24
N PRO A 105 2.75 28.82 -5.08
CA PRO A 105 2.40 27.82 -6.10
C PRO A 105 0.99 27.97 -6.71
N ALA A 106 0.80 27.51 -7.95
CA ALA A 106 -0.51 27.44 -8.60
C ALA A 106 -1.25 26.13 -8.28
N THR A 107 -2.49 26.25 -7.79
CA THR A 107 -3.47 25.18 -7.70
C THR A 107 -4.12 24.92 -9.07
N PRO A 108 -4.37 23.67 -9.49
CA PRO A 108 -5.12 23.40 -10.72
C PRO A 108 -6.63 23.55 -10.49
N ARG A 109 -7.28 24.46 -11.24
CA ARG A 109 -8.74 24.52 -11.41
C ARG A 109 -9.13 23.83 -12.71
N VAL A 110 -10.06 22.88 -12.67
CA VAL A 110 -10.71 22.30 -13.85
C VAL A 110 -12.10 22.91 -13.99
N ILE A 111 -12.40 23.29 -15.24
CA ILE A 111 -13.48 24.16 -15.69
C ILE A 111 -14.77 23.35 -15.90
N THR A 112 -15.88 23.81 -15.31
CA THR A 112 -17.24 23.36 -15.62
C THR A 112 -17.77 24.18 -16.79
N THR A 113 -18.11 23.56 -17.92
CA THR A 113 -18.85 24.24 -19.00
C THR A 113 -20.34 23.97 -18.87
N GLU A 114 -21.06 24.93 -18.29
CA GLU A 114 -22.49 25.10 -18.51
C GLU A 114 -22.68 26.24 -19.53
N THR A 115 -23.45 26.00 -20.59
CA THR A 115 -23.85 27.03 -21.56
C THR A 115 -25.38 27.09 -21.56
N VAL A 116 -25.92 28.25 -21.17
CA VAL A 116 -27.34 28.56 -21.15
C VAL A 116 -27.64 29.68 -22.14
N ALA A 117 -28.71 29.43 -22.91
CA ALA A 117 -29.66 30.34 -23.57
C ALA A 117 -29.23 31.22 -24.75
N ASP A 118 -30.00 31.09 -25.84
CA ASP A 118 -30.66 32.27 -26.41
C ASP A 118 -32.04 31.92 -27.00
N ASN A 119 -32.97 32.87 -26.89
CA ASN A 119 -34.42 32.67 -26.94
C ASN A 119 -35.05 33.64 -27.96
N ARG A 120 -35.79 33.17 -29.00
CA ARG A 120 -36.82 34.00 -29.68
C ARG A 120 -37.84 33.19 -30.54
N PRO A 121 -39.17 33.45 -30.43
CA PRO A 121 -40.24 32.90 -31.29
C PRO A 121 -40.78 33.95 -32.33
N PRO A 122 -41.60 33.62 -33.36
CA PRO A 122 -43.02 33.19 -33.24
C PRO A 122 -43.57 32.15 -34.28
N ALA A 123 -44.74 31.57 -33.96
CA ALA A 123 -45.56 30.57 -34.69
C ALA A 123 -46.43 31.21 -35.84
N PRO A 124 -47.35 30.55 -36.64
CA PRO A 124 -48.26 29.42 -36.28
C PRO A 124 -48.72 28.36 -37.35
N GLN A 125 -49.20 27.21 -36.84
CA GLN A 125 -50.27 26.29 -37.31
C GLN A 125 -50.14 25.41 -38.58
N THR A 126 -50.27 24.08 -38.42
CA THR A 126 -51.48 23.29 -38.83
C THR A 126 -51.44 21.81 -38.42
N GLN A 127 -52.64 21.28 -38.16
CA GLN A 127 -53.04 19.91 -37.78
C GLN A 127 -52.73 18.84 -38.84
N SER A 128 -52.37 17.62 -38.40
CA SER A 128 -53.01 16.37 -38.87
C SER A 128 -52.60 15.15 -38.03
N THR A 129 -53.57 14.24 -37.88
CA THR A 129 -53.67 13.03 -37.06
C THR A 129 -52.95 11.79 -37.69
N PRO A 130 -52.87 10.62 -37.00
CA PRO A 130 -51.75 9.69 -37.08
C PRO A 130 -51.92 8.58 -38.13
N ARG A 131 -50.79 8.03 -38.62
CA ARG A 131 -50.75 6.76 -39.36
C ARG A 131 -49.72 5.82 -38.72
N PRO A 132 -50.07 4.53 -38.47
CA PRO A 132 -49.19 3.59 -37.78
C PRO A 132 -48.13 3.07 -38.75
N THR A 133 -46.86 3.17 -38.35
CA THR A 133 -45.75 2.53 -39.06
C THR A 133 -44.92 1.76 -38.06
N THR A 134 -45.10 0.44 -38.11
CA THR A 134 -44.11 -0.63 -37.90
C THR A 134 -43.07 -0.45 -36.79
N ILE A 135 -43.16 -1.28 -35.76
CA ILE A 135 -42.07 -1.56 -34.82
C ILE A 135 -40.87 -2.09 -35.62
N GLN A 136 -39.95 -1.19 -35.98
CA GLN A 136 -38.57 -1.57 -36.23
C GLN A 136 -37.89 -1.63 -34.87
N GLN A 137 -37.61 -2.86 -34.43
CA GLN A 137 -36.65 -3.11 -33.35
C GLN A 137 -35.34 -2.43 -33.74
N ALA A 138 -35.09 -1.26 -33.16
CA ALA A 138 -33.77 -0.68 -33.12
C ALA A 138 -32.92 -1.59 -32.23
N SER A 139 -32.14 -2.46 -32.85
CA SER A 139 -30.96 -3.05 -32.24
C SER A 139 -30.06 -1.88 -31.86
N THR A 140 -30.13 -1.44 -30.60
CA THR A 140 -29.13 -0.54 -30.06
C THR A 140 -27.83 -1.33 -30.01
N ASN A 141 -27.01 -1.17 -31.04
CA ASN A 141 -25.58 -1.45 -30.98
C ASN A 141 -24.99 -0.54 -29.90
N ARG A 142 -25.15 -0.95 -28.64
CA ARG A 142 -24.40 -0.39 -27.53
C ARG A 142 -22.95 -0.84 -27.75
N PRO A 143 -21.99 0.07 -27.94
CA PRO A 143 -20.58 -0.33 -27.96
C PRO A 143 -20.27 -1.09 -26.67
N PRO A 144 -19.47 -2.16 -26.72
CA PRO A 144 -19.17 -2.97 -25.54
C PRO A 144 -18.62 -2.03 -24.45
N SER A 145 -19.27 -2.05 -23.29
CA SER A 145 -18.75 -1.45 -22.06
C SER A 145 -17.31 -1.93 -21.90
N SER A 146 -16.36 -1.00 -21.82
CA SER A 146 -14.95 -1.30 -21.59
C SER A 146 -14.84 -2.34 -20.47
N SER A 147 -14.36 -3.55 -20.80
CA SER A 147 -14.08 -4.56 -19.80
C SER A 147 -12.97 -4.01 -18.91
N ALA A 148 -13.33 -3.55 -17.71
CA ALA A 148 -12.34 -3.14 -16.73
C ALA A 148 -11.35 -4.29 -16.54
N GLN A 149 -10.05 -3.99 -16.60
CA GLN A 149 -9.02 -5.01 -16.42
C GLN A 149 -8.94 -5.40 -14.95
N PRO A 150 -8.69 -6.68 -14.62
CA PRO A 150 -8.44 -7.08 -13.25
C PRO A 150 -7.24 -6.36 -12.65
N ILE A 151 -7.30 -6.06 -11.36
CA ILE A 151 -6.11 -5.59 -10.62
C ILE A 151 -5.29 -6.81 -10.24
N GLU A 152 -4.01 -6.83 -10.60
CA GLU A 152 -3.10 -7.96 -10.37
C GLU A 152 -2.08 -7.64 -9.26
N LEU A 153 -1.90 -8.57 -8.31
CA LEU A 153 -0.86 -8.54 -7.28
C LEU A 153 -0.02 -9.83 -7.36
N ASN A 154 1.30 -9.69 -7.36
CA ASN A 154 2.24 -10.81 -7.31
C ASN A 154 2.89 -10.87 -5.93
N ILE A 155 2.68 -11.98 -5.21
CA ILE A 155 2.98 -12.15 -3.80
C ILE A 155 3.85 -13.39 -3.61
N LYS A 156 4.92 -13.25 -2.82
CA LYS A 156 5.72 -14.37 -2.33
C LYS A 156 5.13 -14.84 -1.00
N VAL A 157 4.48 -16.00 -1.00
CA VAL A 157 3.89 -16.58 0.21
C VAL A 157 4.91 -17.46 0.89
N LEU A 158 5.32 -17.10 2.10
CA LEU A 158 6.26 -17.88 2.91
C LEU A 158 5.60 -19.18 3.38
N ALA A 159 6.38 -20.26 3.37
CA ALA A 159 5.93 -21.57 3.85
C ALA A 159 6.20 -21.83 5.33
N ASP A 160 7.01 -20.98 5.96
CA ASP A 160 7.48 -21.14 7.35
C ASP A 160 6.58 -20.39 8.35
N SER A 161 6.94 -20.48 9.64
CA SER A 161 6.19 -19.84 10.74
C SER A 161 6.38 -18.33 10.84
N THR A 162 7.08 -17.68 9.89
CA THR A 162 7.19 -16.22 9.85
C THR A 162 5.80 -15.58 9.83
N ALA A 163 5.61 -14.57 10.67
CA ALA A 163 4.32 -13.89 10.84
C ALA A 163 3.17 -14.87 11.14
N ASN A 164 3.43 -15.88 11.98
CA ASN A 164 2.48 -16.93 12.37
C ASN A 164 1.95 -17.74 11.16
N GLY A 165 2.77 -17.93 10.13
CA GLY A 165 2.41 -18.72 8.95
C GLY A 165 1.55 -17.98 7.92
N TRP A 166 1.36 -16.67 8.08
CA TRP A 166 0.49 -15.87 7.22
C TRP A 166 1.26 -14.76 6.49
N THR A 167 1.10 -14.73 5.17
CA THR A 167 1.57 -13.65 4.31
C THR A 167 0.41 -12.71 3.99
N HIS A 168 0.54 -11.44 4.36
CA HIS A 168 -0.44 -10.42 3.98
C HIS A 168 -0.26 -10.05 2.49
N SER A 169 -1.34 -10.15 1.70
CA SER A 169 -1.35 -9.78 0.28
C SER A 169 -1.16 -8.28 -0.02
N GLY A 170 -1.37 -7.40 0.97
CA GLY A 170 -1.45 -5.95 0.79
C GLY A 170 -2.78 -5.46 0.24
N TRP A 171 -3.76 -6.34 0.00
CA TRP A 171 -5.10 -5.97 -0.48
C TRP A 171 -6.17 -6.12 0.61
N VAL A 172 -7.04 -5.10 0.71
CA VAL A 172 -8.25 -5.15 1.53
C VAL A 172 -9.44 -5.44 0.62
N VAL A 173 -10.03 -6.61 0.82
CA VAL A 173 -11.16 -7.12 0.07
C VAL A 173 -12.46 -6.50 0.57
N LYS A 174 -13.40 -6.27 -0.35
CA LYS A 174 -14.79 -5.94 -0.06
C LYS A 174 -15.71 -7.13 -0.30
N LYS A 175 -16.73 -7.28 0.55
CA LYS A 175 -17.79 -8.29 0.34
C LYS A 175 -18.41 -8.13 -1.06
N GLY A 176 -18.59 -9.24 -1.75
CA GLY A 176 -19.10 -9.28 -3.13
C GLY A 176 -18.03 -9.15 -4.21
N GLN A 177 -16.80 -8.77 -3.85
CA GLN A 177 -15.68 -8.70 -4.78
C GLN A 177 -15.31 -10.11 -5.27
N ARG A 178 -15.12 -10.26 -6.58
CA ARG A 178 -14.63 -11.52 -7.16
C ARG A 178 -13.11 -11.51 -7.21
N ILE A 179 -12.52 -12.62 -6.81
CA ILE A 179 -11.07 -12.77 -6.67
C ILE A 179 -10.66 -14.08 -7.32
N ARG A 180 -9.64 -14.04 -8.16
CA ARG A 180 -8.94 -15.22 -8.66
C ARG A 180 -7.54 -15.26 -8.08
N ILE A 181 -7.15 -16.39 -7.53
CA ILE A 181 -5.81 -16.61 -6.96
C ILE A 181 -5.18 -17.79 -7.69
N THR A 182 -3.96 -17.62 -8.18
CA THR A 182 -3.16 -18.64 -8.87
C THR A 182 -1.85 -18.81 -8.14
N GLY A 183 -1.58 -20.00 -7.63
CA GLY A 183 -0.33 -20.34 -6.96
C GLY A 183 0.59 -21.15 -7.88
N SER A 184 1.89 -20.95 -7.74
CA SER A 184 2.93 -21.75 -8.40
C SER A 184 4.16 -21.91 -7.51
N GLY A 185 5.10 -22.76 -7.93
CA GLY A 185 6.32 -23.06 -7.19
C GLY A 185 6.23 -24.33 -6.35
N GLN A 186 7.26 -24.53 -5.53
CA GLN A 186 7.42 -25.67 -4.63
C GLN A 186 8.03 -25.19 -3.32
N VAL A 187 7.62 -25.80 -2.22
CA VAL A 187 8.13 -25.51 -0.87
C VAL A 187 8.46 -26.80 -0.14
N SER A 188 9.30 -26.72 0.89
CA SER A 188 9.67 -27.84 1.74
C SER A 188 8.75 -27.92 2.95
N LEU A 189 8.26 -29.12 3.27
CA LEU A 189 7.43 -29.47 4.44
C LEU A 189 8.25 -30.15 5.56
N GLY A 190 9.53 -29.77 5.65
CA GLY A 190 10.55 -30.53 6.38
C GLY A 190 10.70 -32.01 5.98
N GLY A 191 11.64 -32.70 6.64
CA GLY A 191 11.83 -34.15 6.49
C GLY A 191 12.11 -34.63 5.05
N GLY A 192 12.62 -33.77 4.17
CA GLY A 192 12.86 -34.07 2.76
C GLY A 192 11.61 -34.11 1.88
N ARG A 193 10.45 -33.70 2.41
CA ARG A 193 9.18 -33.66 1.69
C ARG A 193 8.99 -32.28 1.04
N THR A 194 8.44 -32.27 -0.16
CA THR A 194 8.06 -31.05 -0.86
C THR A 194 6.61 -31.09 -1.32
N THR A 195 6.05 -29.92 -1.55
CA THR A 195 4.69 -29.76 -2.09
C THR A 195 4.58 -28.53 -2.99
N GLY A 196 3.60 -28.59 -3.89
CA GLY A 196 3.12 -27.44 -4.63
C GLY A 196 1.85 -26.84 -4.02
N PRO A 197 1.31 -25.77 -4.61
CA PRO A 197 0.13 -25.07 -4.08
C PRO A 197 -1.13 -25.94 -3.98
N ALA A 198 -1.26 -27.00 -4.80
CA ALA A 198 -2.36 -27.96 -4.70
C ALA A 198 -2.35 -28.77 -3.39
N GLY A 199 -1.19 -28.87 -2.73
CA GLY A 199 -0.97 -29.72 -1.58
C GLY A 199 -0.74 -31.18 -1.95
N ARG A 200 -0.58 -32.02 -0.93
CA ARG A 200 -0.43 -33.47 -1.01
C ARG A 200 -1.45 -34.20 -0.15
N GLU A 201 -2.22 -35.09 -0.76
CA GLU A 201 -3.22 -35.91 -0.07
C GLU A 201 -2.62 -37.13 0.62
N ASP A 202 -1.43 -37.57 0.20
CA ASP A 202 -0.73 -38.73 0.75
C ASP A 202 -0.03 -38.45 2.10
N ILE A 203 0.00 -37.19 2.53
CA ILE A 203 0.56 -36.76 3.80
C ILE A 203 -0.57 -36.51 4.79
N GLU A 204 -0.72 -37.40 5.76
CA GLU A 204 -1.63 -37.18 6.88
C GLU A 204 -1.05 -36.14 7.85
N ASP A 205 -1.86 -35.13 8.14
CA ASP A 205 -1.55 -34.09 9.11
C ASP A 205 -2.87 -33.71 9.80
N ALA A 206 -2.96 -34.07 11.07
CA ALA A 206 -4.14 -33.80 11.88
C ALA A 206 -4.17 -32.36 12.40
N GLU A 207 -3.02 -31.67 12.48
CA GLU A 207 -2.93 -30.36 13.10
C GLU A 207 -3.14 -29.20 12.11
N LYS A 208 -3.25 -29.50 10.82
CA LYS A 208 -3.58 -28.50 9.79
C LYS A 208 -4.96 -27.87 9.98
N LEU A 209 -5.05 -26.60 9.58
CA LEU A 209 -6.26 -25.77 9.71
C LEU A 209 -7.46 -26.34 8.96
N MET A 210 -7.24 -26.83 7.74
CA MET A 210 -8.27 -27.45 6.90
C MET A 210 -8.00 -28.96 6.80
N ARG A 211 -8.48 -29.73 7.77
CA ARG A 211 -8.25 -31.19 7.87
C ARG A 211 -8.68 -31.99 6.64
N ALA A 212 -9.75 -31.55 5.96
CA ALA A 212 -10.26 -32.18 4.74
C ALA A 212 -9.52 -31.77 3.45
N VAL A 213 -8.54 -30.86 3.55
CA VAL A 213 -7.76 -30.35 2.42
C VAL A 213 -6.36 -30.94 2.47
N ALA A 214 -5.76 -31.16 1.30
CA ALA A 214 -4.40 -31.67 1.17
C ALA A 214 -3.38 -30.89 2.03
N THR A 215 -2.38 -31.60 2.58
CA THR A 215 -1.35 -31.02 3.45
C THR A 215 -0.39 -30.17 2.61
N GLY A 216 -0.01 -29.01 3.13
CA GLY A 216 0.83 -28.04 2.44
C GLY A 216 0.18 -27.36 1.24
N ALA A 217 -1.16 -27.46 1.11
CA ALA A 217 -1.91 -26.70 0.13
C ALA A 217 -1.90 -25.20 0.42
N LEU A 218 -1.93 -24.37 -0.63
CA LEU A 218 -2.15 -22.94 -0.50
C LEU A 218 -3.58 -22.68 -0.02
N ILE A 219 -3.71 -21.88 1.03
CA ILE A 219 -4.98 -21.44 1.63
C ILE A 219 -5.00 -19.93 1.78
N ALA A 220 -6.20 -19.39 1.96
CA ALA A 220 -6.45 -17.98 2.22
C ALA A 220 -7.43 -17.78 3.37
N VAL A 221 -7.39 -16.58 3.96
CA VAL A 221 -8.42 -16.08 4.89
C VAL A 221 -8.64 -14.59 4.63
N ILE A 222 -9.87 -14.12 4.83
CA ILE A 222 -10.23 -12.70 4.75
C ILE A 222 -10.58 -12.21 6.16
N GLY A 223 -9.78 -11.29 6.67
CA GLY A 223 -9.78 -10.93 8.09
C GLY A 223 -8.95 -11.90 8.92
N ASP A 224 -8.36 -11.40 10.00
CA ASP A 224 -7.53 -12.13 10.95
C ASP A 224 -8.29 -12.56 12.23
N ASP A 225 -9.61 -12.34 12.25
CA ASP A 225 -10.50 -12.51 13.40
C ASP A 225 -11.40 -13.76 13.31
N ASN A 226 -11.13 -14.67 12.37
CA ASN A 226 -12.00 -15.80 12.06
C ASN A 226 -11.24 -17.03 11.54
N ASN A 227 -11.97 -18.15 11.44
CA ASN A 227 -11.47 -19.44 10.96
C ASN A 227 -12.13 -19.86 9.63
N ASP A 228 -12.63 -18.91 8.85
CA ASP A 228 -13.29 -19.18 7.56
C ASP A 228 -12.24 -19.36 6.45
N PHE A 229 -11.44 -20.41 6.57
CA PHE A 229 -10.34 -20.68 5.64
C PHE A 229 -10.85 -21.12 4.26
N ILE A 230 -10.13 -20.67 3.23
CA ILE A 230 -10.46 -20.92 1.83
C ILE A 230 -9.33 -21.73 1.22
N TYR A 231 -9.61 -22.96 0.79
CA TYR A 231 -8.67 -23.74 -0.02
C TYR A 231 -8.43 -23.03 -1.35
N ILE A 232 -7.20 -22.68 -1.71
CA ILE A 232 -6.90 -22.06 -3.01
C ILE A 232 -6.34 -23.10 -3.99
N GLY A 233 -5.43 -23.95 -3.54
CA GLY A 233 -4.78 -24.90 -4.43
C GLY A 233 -3.90 -24.22 -5.48
N ALA A 234 -3.79 -24.83 -6.66
CA ALA A 234 -3.09 -24.24 -7.80
C ALA A 234 -3.82 -23.02 -8.38
N THR A 235 -5.16 -23.05 -8.44
CA THR A 235 -5.96 -21.91 -8.91
C THR A 235 -7.36 -21.99 -8.32
N ARG A 236 -7.87 -20.87 -7.83
CA ARG A 236 -9.28 -20.74 -7.43
C ARG A 236 -9.83 -19.36 -7.70
N GLU A 237 -11.07 -19.31 -8.15
CA GLU A 237 -11.89 -18.09 -8.16
C GLU A 237 -12.99 -18.20 -7.09
N PHE A 238 -13.25 -17.11 -6.37
CA PHE A 238 -14.34 -17.04 -5.40
C PHE A 238 -14.86 -15.60 -5.23
N THR A 239 -16.03 -15.48 -4.62
CA THR A 239 -16.61 -14.19 -4.21
C THR A 239 -16.42 -14.00 -2.71
N ALA A 240 -15.85 -12.87 -2.32
CA ALA A 240 -15.63 -12.53 -0.92
C ALA A 240 -16.95 -12.41 -0.15
N GLN A 241 -17.03 -13.10 0.99
CA GLN A 241 -18.24 -13.10 1.82
C GLN A 241 -18.24 -11.99 2.88
N ARG A 242 -17.09 -11.34 3.09
CA ARG A 242 -16.88 -10.28 4.08
C ARG A 242 -15.82 -9.28 3.62
N ASP A 243 -15.78 -8.15 4.30
CA ASP A 243 -14.71 -7.16 4.19
C ASP A 243 -13.52 -7.61 5.03
N GLY A 244 -12.30 -7.31 4.58
CA GLY A 244 -11.09 -7.56 5.39
C GLY A 244 -9.81 -7.65 4.58
N ALA A 245 -8.68 -7.61 5.27
CA ALA A 245 -7.37 -7.90 4.67
C ALA A 245 -7.31 -9.35 4.20
N LEU A 246 -6.73 -9.59 3.01
CA LEU A 246 -6.50 -10.93 2.47
C LEU A 246 -5.13 -11.45 2.89
N PHE A 247 -5.12 -12.60 3.55
CA PHE A 247 -3.90 -13.32 3.95
C PHE A 247 -3.83 -14.68 3.23
N LEU A 248 -2.60 -15.13 2.99
CA LEU A 248 -2.27 -16.36 2.30
C LEU A 248 -1.31 -17.19 3.16
N GLY A 249 -1.45 -18.51 3.16
CA GLY A 249 -0.62 -19.40 3.98
C GLY A 249 -0.65 -20.83 3.48
N LEU A 250 0.02 -21.72 4.22
CA LEU A 250 0.05 -23.15 3.97
C LEU A 250 -0.91 -23.91 4.89
N ASN A 251 -1.57 -24.92 4.35
CA ASN A 251 -2.41 -25.84 5.12
C ASN A 251 -1.57 -26.94 5.78
N GLU A 252 -0.87 -26.60 6.85
CA GLU A 252 -0.01 -27.52 7.59
C GLU A 252 0.01 -27.18 9.08
N GLY A 253 0.15 -28.19 9.92
CA GLY A 253 0.16 -28.06 11.38
C GLY A 253 1.54 -27.75 11.98
N ASN A 254 2.63 -28.12 11.29
CA ASN A 254 3.99 -27.79 11.70
C ASN A 254 4.68 -26.93 10.63
N LEU A 255 4.86 -25.64 10.90
CA LEU A 255 5.49 -24.72 9.97
C LEU A 255 6.97 -24.45 10.30
N ASP A 256 7.46 -24.94 11.43
CA ASP A 256 8.81 -24.60 11.94
C ASP A 256 9.93 -25.33 11.19
N ASP A 257 9.63 -26.44 10.49
CA ASP A 257 10.57 -27.17 9.64
C ASP A 257 10.39 -26.89 8.14
N ASN A 258 9.59 -25.88 7.82
CA ASN A 258 9.32 -25.49 6.45
C ASN A 258 10.33 -24.50 5.91
N SER A 259 10.45 -24.47 4.58
CA SER A 259 11.25 -23.44 3.90
C SER A 259 10.78 -23.21 2.47
N GLY A 260 11.12 -22.04 1.94
CA GLY A 260 10.78 -21.61 0.58
C GLY A 260 9.52 -20.76 0.52
N THR A 261 9.11 -20.47 -0.72
CA THR A 261 7.96 -19.60 -1.01
C THR A 261 7.16 -20.11 -2.19
N PHE A 262 5.84 -19.93 -2.16
CA PHE A 262 5.03 -19.94 -3.37
C PHE A 262 5.07 -18.59 -4.08
N ASP A 263 4.99 -18.65 -5.41
CA ASP A 263 4.71 -17.51 -6.29
C ASP A 263 3.21 -17.44 -6.53
N VAL A 264 2.54 -16.45 -5.93
CA VAL A 264 1.07 -16.32 -5.97
C VAL A 264 0.66 -15.06 -6.68
N LYS A 265 -0.16 -15.21 -7.71
CA LYS A 265 -0.85 -14.13 -8.39
C LYS A 265 -2.27 -14.00 -7.86
N VAL A 266 -2.64 -12.81 -7.39
CA VAL A 266 -4.00 -12.45 -6.97
C VAL A 266 -4.58 -11.46 -7.96
N GLU A 267 -5.76 -11.75 -8.49
CA GLU A 267 -6.47 -10.93 -9.46
C GLU A 267 -7.83 -10.53 -8.90
N ILE A 268 -8.04 -9.24 -8.75
CA ILE A 268 -9.32 -8.65 -8.39
C ILE A 268 -10.10 -8.42 -9.66
N LEU A 269 -11.18 -9.17 -9.84
CA LEU A 269 -12.03 -9.05 -11.02
C LEU A 269 -13.02 -7.88 -10.84
N PRO A 270 -13.36 -7.16 -11.91
CA PRO A 270 -14.37 -6.10 -11.88
C PRO A 270 -15.78 -6.62 -11.59
#